data_AF-A0A1H6UNW9-F1
#
_entry.id   AF-A0A1H6UNW9-F1
#
_cell.length_a   1.000
_cell.length_b   1.000
_cell.length_c   1.000
_cell.angle_alpha   90.00
_cell.angle_beta   90.00
_cell.angle_gamma   90.00
#
_symmetry.space_group_name_H-M   'P 1'
#
loop_
_entity.id
_entity.type
_entity.pdbx_description
1 polymer ?
#
loop_
_entity_poly.entity_id
_entity_poly.type
_entity_poly.pdbx_seq_one_letter_code
_entity_poly.pdbx_strand_id
1 'polypeptide(L)' 'MNRFSEIKDLIMSLEADFEKFYDKKNQAAGTRVRKGMQDLKNLAQDIRKEVQDIKNS' A
#
# COMPACT_ATOMS: atom_id res chain seq x y z
N MET A 1 -10.53 -12.69 6.71
CA MET A 1 -9.45 -11.80 6.25
C MET A 1 -9.48 -10.55 7.10
N ASN A 2 -8.34 -10.14 7.65
CA ASN A 2 -8.26 -8.88 8.38
C ASN A 2 -7.75 -7.80 7.42
N ARG A 3 -8.67 -7.07 6.79
CA ARG A 3 -8.35 -5.99 5.81
C ARG A 3 -7.37 -4.96 6.36
N PHE A 4 -7.43 -4.70 7.66
CA PHE A 4 -6.48 -3.83 8.33
C PHE A 4 -5.06 -4.41 8.33
N SER A 5 -4.91 -5.73 8.54
CA SER A 5 -3.61 -6.40 8.45
C SER A 5 -3.04 -6.27 7.04
N GLU A 6 -3.84 -6.50 6.00
CA GLU A 6 -3.38 -6.42 4.60
C GLU A 6 -2.80 -5.03 4.26
N ILE A 7 -3.46 -3.96 4.68
CA ILE A 7 -2.96 -2.59 4.51
C ILE A 7 -1.65 -2.40 5.29
N LYS A 8 -1.63 -2.81 6.55
CA LYS A 8 -0.46 -2.65 7.43
C LYS A 8 0.75 -3.38 6.87
N ASP A 9 0.59 -4.64 6.46
CA ASP A 9 1.65 -5.49 5.95
C ASP A 9 2.24 -4.90 4.66
N LEU A 10 1.40 -4.37 3.77
CA LEU A 10 1.87 -3.70 2.55
C LEU A 10 2.71 -2.45 2.89
N ILE A 11 2.25 -1.59 3.80
CA ILE A 11 2.99 -0.39 4.19
C ILE A 11 4.33 -0.76 4.85
N MET A 12 4.32 -1.72 5.78
CA MET A 12 5.52 -2.17 6.47
C MET A 12 6.54 -2.77 5.49
N SER A 13 6.08 -3.47 4.45
CA SER A 13 6.97 -4.03 3.41
C SER A 13 7.75 -2.96 2.62
N LEU A 14 7.26 -1.72 2.58
CA LEU A 14 7.86 -0.63 1.81
C LEU A 14 8.85 0.22 2.61
N GLU A 15 8.89 0.08 3.94
CA GLU A 15 9.67 0.93 4.86
C GLU A 15 11.14 1.07 4.44
N ALA A 16 11.81 -0.07 4.17
CA ALA A 16 13.21 -0.06 3.76
C ALA A 16 13.43 0.61 2.39
N ASP A 17 12.46 0.56 1.49
CA ASP A 17 12.55 1.23 0.20
C ASP A 17 12.26 2.73 0.31
N PHE A 18 11.41 3.15 1.26
CA PHE A 18 11.23 4.56 1.62
C PHE A 18 12.56 5.15 2.12
N GLU A 19 13.21 4.54 3.11
CA GLU A 19 14.51 5.01 3.63
C GLU A 19 15.55 5.10 2.49
N LYS A 20 15.69 4.03 1.70
CA LYS A 20 16.65 4.00 0.58
C LYS A 20 16.36 5.09 -0.47
N PHE A 21 15.10 5.38 -0.76
CA PHE A 21 14.75 6.40 -1.74
C PHE A 21 14.94 7.83 -1.20
N TYR A 22 14.38 8.14 -0.03
CA TYR A 22 14.38 9.50 0.50
C TYR A 22 15.74 9.93 1.02
N ASP A 23 16.44 9.05 1.75
CA ASP A 23 17.71 9.38 2.41
C ASP A 23 18.90 9.11 1.48
N LYS A 24 18.88 7.96 0.80
CA LYS A 24 20.00 7.48 -0.03
C LYS A 24 19.83 7.77 -1.52
N LYS A 25 18.76 8.47 -1.92
CA LYS A 25 18.43 8.84 -3.31
C LYS A 25 18.44 7.67 -4.31
N ASN A 26 18.16 6.45 -3.83
CA ASN A 26 18.17 5.23 -4.65
C ASN A 26 16.97 5.18 -5.61
N GLN A 27 17.22 5.32 -6.91
CA GLN A 27 16.17 5.37 -7.93
C GLN A 27 15.39 4.05 -8.08
N ALA A 28 16.05 2.90 -7.92
CA ALA A 28 15.38 1.60 -8.00
C ALA A 28 14.41 1.40 -6.82
N ALA A 29 14.77 1.88 -5.63
CA ALA A 29 13.87 1.92 -4.48
C ALA A 29 12.67 2.86 -4.75
N GLY A 30 12.91 4.01 -5.39
CA GLY A 30 11.83 4.91 -5.83
C GLY A 30 10.81 4.22 -6.77
N THR A 31 11.27 3.42 -7.73
CA THR A 31 10.39 2.62 -8.60
C THR A 31 9.55 1.62 -7.80
N ARG A 32 10.14 0.96 -6.78
CA ARG A 32 9.42 0.02 -5.92
C ARG A 32 8.41 0.71 -5.01
N VAL A 33 8.78 1.84 -4.38
CA VAL A 33 7.85 2.68 -3.61
C VAL A 33 6.66 3.09 -4.48
N ARG A 34 6.91 3.61 -5.69
CA ARG A 34 5.82 4.03 -6.59
C ARG A 34 4.87 2.88 -6.93
N LYS A 35 5.41 1.69 -7.21
CA LYS A 35 4.58 0.50 -7.48
C LYS A 35 3.79 0.08 -6.24
N GLY A 36 4.44 -0.01 -5.07
CA GLY A 36 3.77 -0.35 -3.81
C GLY A 36 2.66 0.63 -3.44
N MET A 37 2.85 1.93 -3.69
CA MET A 37 1.79 2.94 -3.50
C MET A 37 0.63 2.77 -4.48
N GLN A 38 0.87 2.31 -5.70
CA GLN A 38 -0.18 1.98 -6.65
C GLN A 38 -0.98 0.74 -6.19
N ASP A 39 -0.30 -0.26 -5.63
CA ASP A 39 -0.93 -1.45 -5.06
C ASP A 39 -1.77 -1.08 -3.83
N LEU A 40 -1.27 -0.19 -2.96
CA LEU A 40 -2.01 0.32 -1.80
C LEU A 40 -3.27 1.07 -2.19
N LYS A 41 -3.20 1.93 -3.23
CA LYS A 41 -4.37 2.63 -3.77
C LYS A 41 -5.45 1.63 -4.22
N ASN A 42 -5.06 0.56 -4.91
CA ASN A 42 -6.01 -0.44 -5.40
C ASN A 42 -6.63 -1.21 -4.23
N LEU A 43 -5.82 -1.68 -3.28
CA LEU A 43 -6.30 -2.37 -2.08
C LEU A 43 -7.29 -1.50 -1.28
N ALA A 44 -6.96 -0.22 -1.07
CA ALA A 44 -7.84 0.70 -0.37
C ALA A 44 -9.18 0.91 -1.11
N GLN A 45 -9.14 0.95 -2.45
CA GLN A 45 -10.35 1.08 -3.25
C GLN A 45 -11.24 -0.16 -3.16
N ASP A 46 -10.64 -1.35 -3.16
CA ASP A 46 -11.38 -2.61 -3.05
C ASP A 46 -12.03 -2.75 -1.67
N ILE A 47 -11.30 -2.44 -0.60
CA ILE A 47 -11.84 -2.41 0.76
C ILE A 47 -13.00 -1.40 0.87
N ARG A 48 -12.86 -0.21 0.27
CA ARG A 48 -13.93 0.79 0.26
C ARG A 48 -15.19 0.27 -0.43
N LYS A 49 -15.05 -0.39 -1.59
CA LYS A 49 -16.19 -0.99 -2.31
C LYS A 49 -16.86 -2.07 -1.46
N GLU A 50 -16.08 -2.98 -0.88
CA GLU A 50 -16.58 -4.03 0.00
C GLU A 50 -17.41 -3.45 1.17
N VAL A 51 -16.90 -2.42 1.85
CA VAL A 51 -17.63 -1.74 2.94
C VAL A 51 -18.93 -1.11 2.43
N GLN A 52 -18.91 -0.49 1.24
CA GLN A 52 -20.09 0.10 0.65
C GLN A 52 -21.15 -0.96 0.28
N ASP A 53 -20.72 -2.10 -0.25
CA ASP A 53 -21.60 -3.21 -0.64
C ASP A 53 -22.24 -3.85 0.60
N ILE A 54 -21.46 -4.04 1.68
CA ILE A 54 -21.97 -4.52 2.98
C ILE A 54 -23.00 -3.54 3.56
N LYS A 55 -22.74 -2.23 3.49
CA LYS A 55 -23.67 -1.20 3.98
C LYS A 55 -25.00 -1.18 3.20
N ASN A 56 -24.94 -1.45 1.89
CA ASN A 56 -26.08 -1.36 0.99
C ASN A 56 -26.86 -2.69 0.84
N SER A 57 -26.39 -3.75 1.49
CA SER A 57 -27.07 -5.05 1.60
C SER A 57 -27.93 -5.10 2.85
#